data_AF-A0A5N6YH39-F1
#
_entry.id   AF-A0A5N6YH39-F1
#
_cell.length_a   1.000
_cell.length_b   1.000
_cell.length_c   1.000
_cell.angle_alpha   90.00
_cell.angle_beta   90.00
_cell.angle_gamma   90.00
#
_symmetry.space_group_name_H-M   'P 1'
#
loop_
_entity.id
_entity.type
_entity.pdbx_description
1 polymer ?
#
loop_
_entity_poly.entity_id
_entity_poly.type
_entity_poly.pdbx_seq_one_letter_code
_entity_poly.pdbx_strand_id
1 'polypeptide(L)'
;MESVTLEALPPEMKSAILYAIIDLASLTAVVHASPSFHALYLSQRKQLLSTVLEKCLQLPVMVDAVAALIALRGREERCKAPKPALEAADEFLSKYIPLRSILNPPYSYSAYAYLDQEVNVYQVFASLTEEDLIEMARLHIIVEFILQDMVHSFLELRPDTQRPKEENVTLSPPETFRMQRALYRLEIHRLLFSTRGLPWFEEQDRISDVYVNSDDQWNLFLSLFTPWEMEEIRCAAMYIFRVYEEMPGATQFDDCITCREERLLKQDTLRGTLNRAVSFIVDALETNPQYEYIWDFGDEGTDGKTFVSDAD
;
A
#
# COMPACT_ATOMS: atom_id res chain seq x y z
N MET A 1 -10.41 46.39 -2.15
CA MET A 1 -10.60 45.20 -1.31
C MET A 1 -9.28 44.48 -1.30
N GLU A 2 -8.53 44.58 -0.20
CA GLU A 2 -7.34 43.76 -0.03
C GLU A 2 -7.79 42.30 0.00
N SER A 3 -7.23 41.52 -0.91
CA SER A 3 -7.40 40.07 -0.91
C SER A 3 -6.89 39.55 0.43
N VAL A 4 -7.78 39.00 1.26
CA VAL A 4 -7.39 38.29 2.47
C VAL A 4 -6.64 37.04 2.01
N THR A 5 -5.32 37.12 1.97
CA THR A 5 -4.48 35.99 1.56
C THR A 5 -4.35 35.01 2.73
N LEU A 6 -4.33 33.71 2.43
CA LEU A 6 -4.05 32.65 3.41
C LEU A 6 -2.73 32.90 4.17
N GLU A 7 -1.80 33.62 3.54
CA GLU A 7 -0.53 34.04 4.13
C GLU A 7 -0.68 34.99 5.32
N ALA A 8 -1.71 35.84 5.32
CA ALA A 8 -1.93 36.84 6.37
C ALA A 8 -2.52 36.25 7.66
N LEU A 9 -2.88 34.96 7.68
CA LEU A 9 -3.42 34.30 8.86
C LEU A 9 -2.33 34.13 9.94
N PRO A 10 -2.69 34.31 11.23
CA PRO A 10 -1.82 33.96 12.35
C PRO A 10 -1.41 32.47 12.31
N PRO A 11 -0.21 32.12 12.81
CA PRO A 11 0.28 30.74 12.81
C PRO A 11 -0.62 29.77 13.57
N GLU A 12 -1.35 30.23 14.59
CA GLU A 12 -2.32 29.43 15.35
C GLU A 12 -3.52 29.05 14.49
N MET A 13 -4.01 29.97 13.65
CA MET A 13 -5.12 29.68 12.72
C MET A 13 -4.68 28.74 11.62
N LYS A 14 -3.48 28.91 11.07
CA LYS A 14 -2.90 27.99 10.07
C LYS A 14 -2.73 26.59 10.66
N SER A 15 -2.23 26.49 11.89
CA SER A 15 -2.11 25.22 12.61
C SER A 15 -3.49 24.57 12.81
N ALA A 16 -4.48 25.33 13.27
CA ALA A 16 -5.84 24.82 13.43
C ALA A 16 -6.45 24.31 12.12
N ILE A 17 -6.18 24.99 10.99
CA ILE A 17 -6.59 24.52 9.65
C ILE A 17 -5.91 23.18 9.34
N LEU A 18 -4.59 23.06 9.53
CA LEU A 18 -3.85 21.82 9.28
C LEU A 18 -4.38 20.64 10.10
N TYR A 19 -4.68 20.83 11.39
CA TYR A 19 -5.25 19.78 12.25
C TYR A 19 -6.72 19.47 11.94
N ALA A 20 -7.45 20.36 11.26
CA ALA A 20 -8.81 20.12 10.83
C ALA A 20 -8.89 19.21 9.60
N ILE A 21 -7.81 19.08 8.82
CA ILE A 21 -7.75 18.22 7.64
C ILE A 21 -7.98 16.75 8.05
N ILE A 22 -8.74 16.04 7.20
CA ILE A 22 -9.17 14.66 7.44
C ILE A 22 -8.55 13.66 6.46
N ASP A 23 -7.97 14.11 5.36
CA ASP A 23 -7.42 13.28 4.30
C ASP A 23 -6.05 13.79 3.81
N LEU A 24 -5.24 12.88 3.29
CA LEU A 24 -3.87 13.20 2.83
C LEU A 24 -3.86 14.06 1.57
N ALA A 25 -4.85 13.94 0.66
CA ALA A 25 -4.88 14.71 -0.57
C ALA A 25 -5.07 16.21 -0.29
N SER A 26 -5.99 16.54 0.62
CA SER A 26 -6.21 17.90 1.12
C SER A 26 -4.99 18.45 1.86
N LEU A 27 -4.30 17.62 2.66
CA LEU A 27 -3.07 18.02 3.35
C LEU A 27 -2.00 18.41 2.33
N THR A 28 -1.76 17.54 1.35
CA THR A 28 -0.80 17.78 0.25
C THR A 28 -1.15 19.04 -0.51
N ALA A 29 -2.42 19.22 -0.90
CA ALA A 29 -2.87 20.40 -1.63
C ALA A 29 -2.62 21.71 -0.85
N VAL A 30 -2.91 21.74 0.45
CA VAL A 30 -2.69 22.93 1.31
C VAL A 30 -1.21 23.22 1.48
N VAL A 31 -0.40 22.18 1.70
CA VAL A 31 1.05 22.30 1.87
C VAL A 31 1.72 22.84 0.60
N HIS A 32 1.31 22.40 -0.59
CA HIS A 32 1.85 22.92 -1.85
C HIS A 32 1.28 24.30 -2.24
N ALA A 33 0.08 24.65 -1.78
CA ALA A 33 -0.55 25.92 -2.14
C ALA A 33 0.11 27.14 -1.46
N SER A 34 0.83 26.96 -0.35
CA SER A 34 1.36 28.07 0.45
C SER A 34 2.70 27.73 1.14
N PRO A 35 3.76 28.54 0.94
CA PRO A 35 5.03 28.36 1.64
C PRO A 35 4.93 28.46 3.17
N SER A 36 4.00 29.25 3.70
CA SER A 36 3.84 29.35 5.16
C SER A 36 3.14 28.14 5.76
N PHE A 37 2.22 27.49 5.02
CA PHE A 37 1.69 26.19 5.40
C PHE A 37 2.74 25.09 5.27
N HIS A 38 3.58 25.13 4.23
CA HIS A 38 4.72 24.21 4.07
C HIS A 38 5.70 24.30 5.25
N ALA A 39 6.11 25.52 5.64
CA ALA A 39 6.99 25.71 6.79
C ALA A 39 6.39 25.21 8.12
N LEU A 40 5.08 25.44 8.34
CA LEU A 40 4.38 24.93 9.52
C LEU A 40 4.26 23.40 9.49
N TYR A 41 3.96 22.82 8.32
CA TYR A 41 3.95 21.38 8.13
C TYR A 41 5.30 20.76 8.48
N LEU A 42 6.41 21.29 7.96
CA LEU A 42 7.75 20.81 8.29
C LEU A 42 8.05 20.90 9.79
N SER A 43 7.60 21.96 10.47
CA SER A 43 7.83 22.14 11.90
C SER A 43 7.06 21.15 12.81
N GLN A 44 5.95 20.59 12.33
CA GLN A 44 5.03 19.73 13.10
C GLN A 44 4.71 18.42 12.36
N ARG A 45 5.59 18.00 11.45
CA ARG A 45 5.33 16.95 10.44
C ARG A 45 4.89 15.65 11.09
N LYS A 46 5.63 15.16 12.08
CA LYS A 46 5.28 13.97 12.85
C LYS A 46 3.87 14.04 13.45
N GLN A 47 3.52 15.12 14.16
CA GLN A 47 2.21 15.21 14.84
C GLN A 47 1.06 15.33 13.83
N LEU A 48 1.25 16.11 12.77
CA LEU A 48 0.26 16.31 11.72
C LEU A 48 0.00 15.01 10.96
N LEU A 49 1.06 14.33 10.50
CA LEU A 49 0.92 13.05 9.78
C LEU A 49 0.28 11.99 10.68
N SER A 50 0.71 11.87 11.94
CA SER A 50 0.09 10.94 12.89
C SER A 50 -1.40 11.20 13.04
N THR A 51 -1.81 12.47 13.16
CA THR A 51 -3.22 12.85 13.34
C THR A 51 -4.05 12.58 12.08
N VAL A 52 -3.54 12.94 10.90
CA VAL A 52 -4.26 12.74 9.64
C VAL A 52 -4.35 11.26 9.30
N LEU A 53 -3.25 10.51 9.45
CA LEU A 53 -3.24 9.06 9.23
C LEU A 53 -4.17 8.32 10.18
N GLU A 54 -4.26 8.70 11.46
CA GLU A 54 -5.22 8.09 12.39
C GLU A 54 -6.68 8.30 11.96
N LYS A 55 -7.00 9.45 11.35
CA LYS A 55 -8.34 9.72 10.80
C LYS A 55 -8.62 8.95 9.51
N CYS A 56 -7.62 8.80 8.64
CA CYS A 56 -7.73 8.10 7.36
C CYS A 56 -7.77 6.58 7.55
N LEU A 57 -6.83 6.06 8.33
CA LEU A 57 -6.60 4.66 8.59
C LEU A 57 -7.37 4.24 9.83
N GLN A 58 -8.69 4.21 9.74
CA GLN A 58 -9.51 3.67 10.82
C GLN A 58 -9.37 2.14 10.89
N LEU A 59 -9.73 1.54 12.03
CA LEU A 59 -9.94 0.09 12.07
C LEU A 59 -11.07 -0.28 11.09
N PRO A 60 -10.89 -1.28 10.20
CA PRO A 60 -9.85 -2.32 10.22
C PRO A 60 -8.57 -2.05 9.40
N VAL A 61 -8.48 -0.95 8.66
CA VAL A 61 -7.39 -0.67 7.70
C VAL A 61 -6.05 -0.42 8.40
N MET A 62 -6.06 0.22 9.57
CA MET A 62 -4.86 0.50 10.37
C MET A 62 -3.97 -0.74 10.58
N VAL A 63 -4.59 -1.90 10.82
CA VAL A 63 -3.86 -3.16 11.06
C VAL A 63 -3.03 -3.57 9.86
N ASP A 64 -3.65 -3.59 8.67
CA ASP A 64 -2.97 -3.98 7.44
C ASP A 64 -1.97 -2.87 6.98
N ALA A 65 -2.22 -1.60 7.29
CA ALA A 65 -1.29 -0.49 7.02
C ALA A 65 -0.02 -0.54 7.89
N VAL A 66 -0.17 -0.75 9.20
CA VAL A 66 0.97 -0.97 10.13
C VAL A 66 1.74 -2.22 9.72
N ALA A 67 1.04 -3.29 9.34
CA ALA A 67 1.68 -4.51 8.86
C ALA A 67 2.50 -4.29 7.57
N ALA A 68 2.00 -3.51 6.62
CA ALA A 68 2.76 -3.16 5.42
C ALA A 68 4.06 -2.42 5.76
N LEU A 69 4.03 -1.50 6.72
CA LEU A 69 5.24 -0.81 7.19
C LEU A 69 6.22 -1.78 7.87
N ILE A 70 5.74 -2.71 8.71
CA ILE A 70 6.60 -3.74 9.32
C ILE A 70 7.25 -4.61 8.24
N ALA A 71 6.50 -5.01 7.21
CA ALA A 71 7.01 -5.78 6.08
C ALA A 71 8.05 -4.97 5.28
N LEU A 72 7.86 -3.65 5.12
CA LEU A 72 8.78 -2.76 4.44
C LEU A 72 10.12 -2.68 5.19
N ARG A 73 10.09 -2.42 6.51
CA ARG A 73 11.30 -2.39 7.35
C ARG A 73 12.03 -3.72 7.34
N GLY A 74 11.32 -4.84 7.44
CA GLY A 74 11.90 -6.17 7.32
C GLY A 74 12.50 -6.45 5.92
N ARG A 75 11.98 -5.82 4.86
CA ARG A 75 12.59 -5.88 3.52
C ARG A 75 13.87 -5.03 3.45
N GLU A 76 13.86 -3.82 3.97
CA GLU A 76 15.05 -2.95 4.01
C GLU A 76 16.20 -3.59 4.79
N GLU A 77 15.89 -4.26 5.89
CA GLU A 77 16.85 -5.06 6.65
C GLU A 77 17.43 -6.20 5.81
N ARG A 78 16.59 -6.94 5.06
CA ARG A 78 17.06 -7.99 4.14
C ARG A 78 17.91 -7.46 2.99
N CYS A 79 17.63 -6.24 2.51
CA CYS A 79 18.47 -5.59 1.49
C CYS A 79 19.87 -5.28 2.04
N LYS A 80 19.99 -4.91 3.34
CA LYS A 80 21.26 -4.61 4.00
C LYS A 80 22.01 -5.86 4.43
N ALA A 81 21.28 -6.82 5.01
CA ALA A 81 21.80 -8.06 5.56
C ALA A 81 20.89 -9.21 5.09
N PRO A 82 21.29 -9.91 4.02
CA PRO A 82 20.47 -10.99 3.47
C PRO A 82 20.15 -12.07 4.51
N LYS A 83 18.86 -12.37 4.66
CA LYS A 83 18.30 -13.35 5.59
C LYS A 83 17.43 -14.35 4.83
N PRO A 84 17.39 -15.65 5.20
CA PRO A 84 16.50 -16.61 4.57
C PRO A 84 15.04 -16.14 4.58
N ALA A 85 14.36 -16.28 3.46
CA ALA A 85 13.03 -15.73 3.23
C ALA A 85 11.97 -16.37 4.14
N LEU A 86 12.11 -17.67 4.45
CA LEU A 86 11.25 -18.36 5.42
C LEU A 86 11.42 -17.77 6.83
N GLU A 87 12.66 -17.52 7.26
CA GLU A 87 12.95 -16.94 8.57
C GLU A 87 12.45 -15.50 8.68
N ALA A 88 12.60 -14.71 7.61
CA ALA A 88 12.08 -13.36 7.55
C ALA A 88 10.54 -13.32 7.54
N ALA A 89 9.90 -14.26 6.84
CA ALA A 89 8.44 -14.40 6.84
C ALA A 89 7.93 -14.80 8.23
N ASP A 90 8.59 -15.76 8.90
CA ASP A 90 8.25 -16.18 10.26
C ASP A 90 8.34 -15.01 11.26
N GLU A 91 9.43 -14.22 11.19
CA GLU A 91 9.58 -13.04 12.03
C GLU A 91 8.46 -12.01 11.78
N PHE A 92 8.11 -11.77 10.51
CA PHE A 92 6.98 -10.91 10.18
C PHE A 92 5.66 -11.45 10.75
N LEU A 93 5.38 -12.74 10.56
CA LEU A 93 4.15 -13.38 11.02
C LEU A 93 3.99 -13.32 12.54
N SER A 94 5.09 -13.41 13.28
CA SER A 94 5.10 -13.24 14.74
C SER A 94 4.57 -11.88 15.20
N LYS A 95 4.72 -10.84 14.38
CA LYS A 95 4.22 -9.49 14.65
C LYS A 95 2.82 -9.28 14.05
N TYR A 96 2.58 -9.80 12.83
CA TYR A 96 1.34 -9.59 12.09
C TYR A 96 0.14 -10.33 12.69
N ILE A 97 0.31 -11.60 13.09
CA ILE A 97 -0.81 -12.43 13.54
C ILE A 97 -1.47 -11.88 14.82
N PRO A 98 -0.72 -11.46 15.85
CA PRO A 98 -1.29 -10.75 16.99
C PRO A 98 -2.09 -9.50 16.60
N LEU A 99 -1.53 -8.64 15.76
CA LEU A 99 -2.21 -7.41 15.28
C LEU A 99 -3.52 -7.74 14.55
N ARG A 100 -3.49 -8.76 13.69
CA ARG A 100 -4.64 -9.21 12.91
C ARG A 100 -5.73 -9.86 13.77
N SER A 101 -5.35 -10.55 14.84
CA SER A 101 -6.27 -11.29 15.70
C SER A 101 -7.34 -10.42 16.35
N ILE A 102 -7.07 -9.10 16.50
CA ILE A 102 -8.06 -8.10 16.94
C ILE A 102 -9.26 -8.04 16.00
N LEU A 103 -9.04 -8.23 14.70
CA LEU A 103 -10.08 -8.17 13.68
C LEU A 103 -10.77 -9.52 13.51
N ASN A 104 -9.98 -10.55 13.24
CA ASN A 104 -10.44 -11.90 12.97
C ASN A 104 -9.38 -12.90 13.45
N PRO A 105 -9.76 -14.03 14.08
CA PRO A 105 -8.82 -15.10 14.35
C PRO A 105 -8.22 -15.64 13.04
N PRO A 106 -6.97 -16.13 13.05
CA PRO A 106 -6.36 -16.67 11.85
C PRO A 106 -7.15 -17.89 11.36
N TYR A 107 -7.31 -18.01 10.04
CA TYR A 107 -8.02 -19.15 9.46
C TYR A 107 -7.19 -20.45 9.52
N SER A 108 -5.87 -20.34 9.41
CA SER A 108 -4.95 -21.47 9.51
C SER A 108 -4.65 -21.88 10.96
N TYR A 109 -4.67 -23.18 11.24
CA TYR A 109 -4.33 -23.73 12.56
C TYR A 109 -2.86 -23.48 12.95
N SER A 110 -1.94 -23.46 11.98
CA SER A 110 -0.52 -23.21 12.25
C SER A 110 -0.25 -21.80 12.79
N ALA A 111 -1.12 -20.84 12.45
CA ALA A 111 -0.99 -19.45 12.88
C ALA A 111 -1.36 -19.22 14.35
N TYR A 112 -2.01 -20.19 15.02
CA TYR A 112 -2.29 -20.07 16.46
C TYR A 112 -1.02 -20.09 17.31
N ALA A 113 0.10 -20.58 16.77
CA ALA A 113 1.40 -20.58 17.45
C ALA A 113 1.92 -19.17 17.79
N TYR A 114 1.40 -18.13 17.14
CA TYR A 114 1.85 -16.75 17.32
C TYR A 114 0.94 -15.91 18.24
N LEU A 115 -0.11 -16.49 18.83
CA LEU A 115 -1.12 -15.76 19.62
C LEU A 115 -0.74 -15.52 21.09
N ASP A 116 0.47 -15.86 21.52
CA ASP A 116 0.90 -15.71 22.92
C ASP A 116 1.10 -14.25 23.36
N GLN A 117 0.99 -13.28 22.45
CA GLN A 117 1.21 -11.86 22.71
C GLN A 117 -0.03 -11.01 22.37
N GLU A 118 -0.53 -10.24 23.34
CA GLU A 118 -1.51 -9.18 23.07
C GLU A 118 -0.77 -7.95 22.52
N VAL A 119 -1.10 -7.54 21.29
CA VAL A 119 -0.50 -6.36 20.64
C VAL A 119 -1.58 -5.36 20.29
N ASN A 120 -1.46 -4.13 20.77
CA ASN A 120 -2.39 -3.05 20.43
C ASN A 120 -1.86 -2.25 19.23
N VAL A 121 -2.61 -2.24 18.13
CA VAL A 121 -2.21 -1.55 16.89
C VAL A 121 -1.98 -0.04 17.09
N TYR A 122 -2.76 0.62 17.94
CA TYR A 122 -2.61 2.06 18.20
C TYR A 122 -1.36 2.36 19.04
N GLN A 123 -0.91 1.42 19.89
CA GLN A 123 0.37 1.56 20.58
C GLN A 123 1.54 1.43 19.60
N VAL A 124 1.46 0.48 18.67
CA VAL A 124 2.47 0.35 17.60
C VAL A 124 2.49 1.62 16.73
N PHE A 125 1.31 2.09 16.30
CA PHE A 125 1.17 3.31 15.51
C PHE A 125 1.73 4.54 16.23
N ALA A 126 1.41 4.72 17.52
CA ALA A 126 1.92 5.84 18.32
C ALA A 126 3.46 5.81 18.51
N SER A 127 4.08 4.64 18.37
CA SER A 127 5.53 4.47 18.48
C SER A 127 6.30 4.78 17.19
N LEU A 128 5.61 4.97 16.06
CA LEU A 128 6.23 5.19 14.76
C LEU A 128 7.09 6.46 14.73
N THR A 129 8.18 6.38 13.96
CA THR A 129 9.05 7.53 13.69
C THR A 129 8.41 8.48 12.67
N GLU A 130 8.99 9.66 12.48
CA GLU A 130 8.49 10.57 11.42
C GLU A 130 8.62 9.94 10.03
N GLU A 131 9.75 9.27 9.77
CA GLU A 131 10.01 8.57 8.51
C GLU A 131 8.99 7.46 8.24
N ASP A 132 8.63 6.71 9.28
CA ASP A 132 7.58 5.68 9.21
C ASP A 132 6.22 6.25 8.81
N LEU A 133 5.86 7.43 9.34
CA LEU A 133 4.60 8.10 9.01
C LEU A 133 4.63 8.65 7.58
N ILE A 134 5.77 9.12 7.10
CA ILE A 134 5.93 9.57 5.70
C ILE A 134 5.71 8.38 4.75
N GLU A 135 6.38 7.25 5.00
CA GLU A 135 6.23 6.03 4.18
C GLU A 135 4.80 5.50 4.21
N MET A 136 4.18 5.47 5.40
CA MET A 136 2.78 5.07 5.53
C MET A 136 1.82 6.00 4.77
N ALA A 137 2.08 7.32 4.80
CA ALA A 137 1.29 8.30 4.04
C ALA A 137 1.46 8.12 2.53
N ARG A 138 2.69 7.93 2.04
CA ARG A 138 2.98 7.65 0.63
C ARG A 138 2.21 6.42 0.15
N LEU A 139 2.31 5.32 0.90
CA LEU A 139 1.59 4.09 0.57
C LEU A 139 0.07 4.29 0.60
N HIS A 140 -0.47 5.01 1.58
CA HIS A 140 -1.90 5.25 1.66
C HIS A 140 -2.44 6.09 0.49
N ILE A 141 -1.68 7.10 0.03
CA ILE A 141 -2.02 7.88 -1.16
C ILE A 141 -2.09 6.98 -2.40
N ILE A 142 -1.14 6.06 -2.57
CA ILE A 142 -1.13 5.10 -3.69
C ILE A 142 -2.35 4.17 -3.60
N VAL A 143 -2.66 3.66 -2.41
CA VAL A 143 -3.83 2.82 -2.17
C VAL A 143 -5.12 3.55 -2.54
N GLU A 144 -5.28 4.81 -2.13
CA GLU A 144 -6.45 5.63 -2.48
C GLU A 144 -6.54 5.87 -3.99
N PHE A 145 -5.42 6.17 -4.64
CA PHE A 145 -5.38 6.38 -6.08
C PHE A 145 -5.83 5.13 -6.86
N ILE A 146 -5.25 3.97 -6.55
CA ILE A 146 -5.62 2.69 -7.20
C ILE A 146 -7.08 2.35 -6.91
N LEU A 147 -7.55 2.58 -5.69
CA LEU A 147 -8.94 2.33 -5.31
C LEU A 147 -9.91 3.20 -6.13
N GLN A 148 -9.64 4.50 -6.26
CA GLN A 148 -10.48 5.39 -7.05
C GLN A 148 -10.53 4.95 -8.52
N ASP A 149 -9.38 4.63 -9.10
CA ASP A 149 -9.27 4.13 -10.47
C ASP A 149 -10.07 2.81 -10.67
N MET A 150 -9.90 1.86 -9.75
CA MET A 150 -10.67 0.61 -9.69
C MET A 150 -12.19 0.85 -9.71
N VAL A 151 -12.65 1.74 -8.84
CA VAL A 151 -14.08 2.05 -8.71
C VAL A 151 -14.60 2.67 -10.00
N HIS A 152 -13.87 3.62 -10.58
CA HIS A 152 -14.24 4.22 -11.86
C HIS A 152 -14.34 3.18 -12.98
N SER A 153 -13.33 2.32 -13.13
CA SER A 153 -13.33 1.27 -14.15
C SER A 153 -14.49 0.28 -14.00
N PHE A 154 -14.79 -0.18 -12.77
CA PHE A 154 -15.92 -1.09 -12.55
C PHE A 154 -17.28 -0.46 -12.83
N LEU A 155 -17.40 0.87 -12.70
CA LEU A 155 -18.62 1.59 -13.05
C LEU A 155 -18.78 1.78 -14.55
N GLU A 156 -17.69 1.99 -15.28
CA GLU A 156 -17.71 2.07 -16.75
C GLU A 156 -18.10 0.74 -17.41
N LEU A 157 -17.74 -0.39 -16.80
CA LEU A 157 -18.05 -1.73 -17.30
C LEU A 157 -19.49 -2.20 -17.02
N ARG A 158 -20.36 -1.39 -16.40
CA ARG A 158 -21.76 -1.78 -16.15
C ARG A 158 -22.56 -1.83 -17.46
N PRO A 159 -23.18 -2.98 -17.82
CA PRO A 159 -23.94 -3.12 -19.07
C PRO A 159 -25.27 -2.35 -19.11
N ASP A 160 -25.70 -1.75 -18.00
CA ASP A 160 -27.04 -1.14 -17.83
C ASP A 160 -27.01 0.40 -17.96
N THR A 161 -26.38 0.91 -19.02
CA THR A 161 -26.13 2.34 -19.30
C THR A 161 -27.36 3.19 -19.64
N GLN A 162 -28.58 2.74 -19.30
CA GLN A 162 -29.79 3.55 -19.47
C GLN A 162 -29.96 4.64 -18.41
N ARG A 163 -29.20 4.60 -17.30
CA ARG A 163 -29.19 5.68 -16.30
C ARG A 163 -27.96 6.57 -16.50
N PRO A 164 -28.13 7.91 -16.42
CA PRO A 164 -27.00 8.83 -16.54
C PRO A 164 -25.91 8.45 -15.54
N LYS A 165 -24.64 8.55 -15.96
CA LYS A 165 -23.47 8.36 -15.08
C LYS A 165 -23.72 9.18 -13.81
N GLU A 166 -23.94 8.53 -12.68
CA GLU A 166 -23.99 9.24 -11.40
C GLU A 166 -22.61 9.88 -11.22
N GLU A 167 -22.54 11.21 -11.30
CA GLU A 167 -21.28 11.96 -11.43
C GLU A 167 -20.32 11.76 -10.25
N ASN A 168 -20.76 11.16 -9.13
CA ASN A 168 -19.91 10.92 -7.96
C ASN A 168 -20.36 9.65 -7.21
N VAL A 169 -20.12 8.46 -7.75
CA VAL A 169 -20.33 7.22 -6.99
C VAL A 169 -19.20 7.08 -5.96
N THR A 170 -19.51 7.37 -4.70
CA THR A 170 -18.62 7.12 -3.58
C THR A 170 -18.91 5.73 -3.01
N LEU A 171 -17.85 4.94 -2.77
CA LEU A 171 -18.01 3.68 -2.04
C LEU A 171 -18.51 3.96 -0.63
N SER A 172 -19.36 3.06 -0.11
CA SER A 172 -19.69 3.09 1.31
C SER A 172 -18.41 2.85 2.13
N PRO A 173 -18.27 3.43 3.34
CA PRO A 173 -17.06 3.28 4.14
C PRO A 173 -16.62 1.82 4.37
N PRO A 174 -17.52 0.85 4.64
CA PRO A 174 -17.13 -0.56 4.75
C PRO A 174 -16.52 -1.13 3.47
N GLU A 175 -17.04 -0.78 2.30
CA GLU A 175 -16.51 -1.26 1.00
C GLU A 175 -15.16 -0.62 0.69
N THR A 176 -14.98 0.68 1.00
CA THR A 176 -13.68 1.35 0.95
C THR A 176 -12.65 0.61 1.79
N PHE A 177 -12.98 0.32 3.06
CA PHE A 177 -12.07 -0.39 3.97
C PHE A 177 -11.73 -1.80 3.48
N ARG A 178 -12.69 -2.52 2.89
CA ARG A 178 -12.45 -3.86 2.32
C ARG A 178 -11.42 -3.81 1.19
N MET A 179 -11.58 -2.86 0.27
CA MET A 179 -10.67 -2.74 -0.88
C MET A 179 -9.30 -2.20 -0.49
N GLN A 180 -9.22 -1.21 0.41
CA GLN A 180 -7.94 -0.73 0.94
C GLN A 180 -7.15 -1.87 1.60
N ARG A 181 -7.80 -2.70 2.42
CA ARG A 181 -7.16 -3.86 3.05
C ARG A 181 -6.66 -4.87 2.04
N ALA A 182 -7.41 -5.13 0.98
CA ALA A 182 -6.96 -6.00 -0.10
C ALA A 182 -5.68 -5.48 -0.76
N LEU A 183 -5.61 -4.17 -1.02
CA LEU A 183 -4.41 -3.52 -1.59
C LEU A 183 -3.21 -3.58 -0.62
N TYR A 184 -3.42 -3.29 0.67
CA TYR A 184 -2.35 -3.44 1.68
C TYR A 184 -1.83 -4.89 1.78
N ARG A 185 -2.71 -5.88 1.69
CA ARG A 185 -2.30 -7.31 1.75
C ARG A 185 -1.54 -7.75 0.52
N LEU A 186 -1.88 -7.21 -0.66
CA LEU A 186 -1.08 -7.43 -1.86
C LEU A 186 0.31 -6.81 -1.70
N GLU A 187 0.40 -5.62 -1.10
CA GLU A 187 1.68 -4.98 -0.83
C GLU A 187 2.50 -5.76 0.20
N ILE A 188 1.89 -6.23 1.30
CA ILE A 188 2.56 -7.10 2.28
C ILE A 188 3.07 -8.37 1.59
N HIS A 189 2.24 -9.04 0.79
CA HIS A 189 2.65 -10.24 0.05
C HIS A 189 3.87 -9.96 -0.85
N ARG A 190 3.85 -8.84 -1.59
CA ARG A 190 4.98 -8.40 -2.40
C ARG A 190 6.22 -8.14 -1.56
N LEU A 191 6.07 -7.43 -0.45
CA LEU A 191 7.18 -7.07 0.43
C LEU A 191 7.85 -8.33 0.99
N LEU A 192 7.08 -9.34 1.38
CA LEU A 192 7.61 -10.61 1.91
C LEU A 192 8.31 -11.45 0.86
N PHE A 193 7.67 -11.70 -0.28
CA PHE A 193 8.07 -12.79 -1.18
C PHE A 193 8.70 -12.36 -2.50
N SER A 194 8.65 -11.07 -2.85
CA SER A 194 9.32 -10.60 -4.08
C SER A 194 10.83 -10.59 -3.90
N THR A 195 11.52 -11.20 -4.85
CA THR A 195 12.99 -11.25 -4.91
C THR A 195 13.61 -10.07 -5.65
N ARG A 196 12.78 -9.23 -6.30
CA ARG A 196 13.26 -8.05 -7.04
C ARG A 196 13.92 -7.06 -6.07
N GLY A 197 15.08 -6.52 -6.48
CA GLY A 197 15.85 -5.56 -5.67
C GLY A 197 16.64 -6.15 -4.50
N LEU A 198 16.57 -7.47 -4.24
CA LEU A 198 17.43 -8.11 -3.24
C LEU A 198 18.83 -8.39 -3.80
N PRO A 199 19.90 -8.27 -2.99
CA PRO A 199 21.25 -8.63 -3.42
C PRO A 199 21.30 -10.11 -3.83
N TRP A 200 21.82 -10.40 -5.02
CA TRP A 200 22.06 -11.78 -5.43
C TRP A 200 23.21 -12.35 -4.61
N PHE A 201 23.01 -13.50 -3.97
CA PHE A 201 24.11 -14.24 -3.37
C PHE A 201 24.98 -14.81 -4.49
N GLU A 202 26.27 -14.48 -4.50
CA GLU A 202 27.24 -15.03 -5.46
C GLU A 202 27.52 -16.53 -5.22
N GLU A 203 27.11 -17.08 -4.06
CA GLU A 203 27.17 -18.52 -3.77
C GLU A 203 25.91 -19.24 -4.27
N GLN A 204 26.08 -20.01 -5.34
CA GLN A 204 25.06 -20.76 -6.10
C GLN A 204 24.12 -21.66 -5.27
N ASP A 205 24.44 -21.94 -4.00
CA ASP A 205 23.65 -22.80 -3.09
C ASP A 205 22.53 -22.06 -2.30
N ARG A 206 22.43 -20.73 -2.36
CA ARG A 206 21.46 -19.95 -1.54
C ARG A 206 20.20 -19.47 -2.26
N ILE A 207 19.99 -19.85 -3.52
CA ILE A 207 18.78 -19.42 -4.27
C ILE A 207 17.50 -19.95 -3.59
N SER A 208 17.55 -21.16 -3.01
CA SER A 208 16.47 -21.73 -2.20
C SER A 208 16.19 -20.93 -0.93
N ASP A 209 17.18 -20.19 -0.42
CA ASP A 209 17.03 -19.42 0.81
C ASP A 209 16.36 -18.07 0.55
N VAL A 210 16.44 -17.53 -0.68
CA VAL A 210 15.84 -16.24 -1.05
C VAL A 210 14.46 -16.39 -1.64
N TYR A 211 14.22 -17.48 -2.36
CA TYR A 211 12.97 -17.73 -3.05
C TYR A 211 12.07 -18.69 -2.25
N VAL A 212 10.92 -18.18 -1.82
CA VAL A 212 9.86 -19.02 -1.25
C VAL A 212 9.02 -19.54 -2.41
N ASN A 213 8.89 -20.86 -2.54
CA ASN A 213 8.00 -21.42 -3.55
C ASN A 213 6.55 -21.02 -3.24
N SER A 214 5.70 -21.05 -4.25
CA SER A 214 4.36 -20.49 -4.10
C SER A 214 3.39 -21.33 -3.24
N ASP A 215 3.70 -22.59 -2.90
CA ASP A 215 2.93 -23.38 -1.94
C ASP A 215 3.27 -22.92 -0.52
N ASP A 216 4.55 -22.65 -0.27
CA ASP A 216 5.02 -22.13 1.01
C ASP A 216 4.53 -20.68 1.22
N GLN A 217 4.53 -19.84 0.19
CA GLN A 217 3.92 -18.50 0.26
C GLN A 217 2.43 -18.59 0.65
N TRP A 218 1.71 -19.56 0.05
CA TRP A 218 0.31 -19.81 0.37
C TRP A 218 0.14 -20.22 1.83
N ASN A 219 0.91 -21.22 2.28
CA ASN A 219 0.81 -21.75 3.63
C ASN A 219 1.18 -20.73 4.70
N LEU A 220 2.19 -19.89 4.44
CA LEU A 220 2.67 -18.89 5.38
C LEU A 220 1.74 -17.68 5.52
N PHE A 221 1.27 -17.12 4.40
CA PHE A 221 0.56 -15.83 4.42
C PHE A 221 -0.87 -15.92 3.90
N LEU A 222 -1.10 -16.52 2.74
CA LEU A 222 -2.44 -16.49 2.12
C LEU A 222 -3.46 -17.35 2.89
N SER A 223 -3.01 -18.41 3.56
CA SER A 223 -3.83 -19.28 4.40
C SER A 223 -4.41 -18.57 5.65
N LEU A 224 -3.91 -17.38 5.99
CA LEU A 224 -4.39 -16.57 7.11
C LEU A 224 -5.75 -15.92 6.85
N PHE A 225 -6.12 -15.78 5.59
CA PHE A 225 -7.31 -15.05 5.15
C PHE A 225 -8.49 -15.97 4.94
N THR A 226 -9.68 -15.48 5.28
CA THR A 226 -10.92 -16.20 4.99
C THR A 226 -11.18 -16.25 3.47
N PRO A 227 -12.03 -17.17 2.98
CA PRO A 227 -12.35 -17.24 1.55
C PRO A 227 -12.86 -15.92 0.94
N TRP A 228 -13.57 -15.10 1.72
CA TRP A 228 -14.05 -13.79 1.27
C TRP A 228 -12.94 -12.75 1.17
N GLU A 229 -12.03 -12.72 2.15
CA GLU A 229 -10.85 -11.86 2.11
C GLU A 229 -9.91 -12.24 0.96
N MET A 230 -9.78 -13.54 0.67
CA MET A 230 -9.03 -14.03 -0.50
C MET A 230 -9.65 -13.57 -1.82
N GLU A 231 -10.98 -13.55 -1.91
CA GLU A 231 -11.67 -13.02 -3.10
C GLU A 231 -11.42 -11.51 -3.26
N GLU A 232 -11.40 -10.74 -2.17
CA GLU A 232 -11.06 -9.30 -2.21
C GLU A 232 -9.65 -9.06 -2.74
N ILE A 233 -8.66 -9.79 -2.19
CA ILE A 233 -7.25 -9.75 -2.64
C ILE A 233 -7.17 -10.11 -4.12
N ARG A 234 -7.90 -11.14 -4.55
CA ARG A 234 -7.93 -11.59 -5.95
C ARG A 234 -8.53 -10.53 -6.87
N CYS A 235 -9.63 -9.90 -6.48
CA CYS A 235 -10.27 -8.84 -7.27
C CYS A 235 -9.32 -7.67 -7.51
N ALA A 236 -8.64 -7.20 -6.45
CA ALA A 236 -7.64 -6.15 -6.56
C ALA A 236 -6.45 -6.56 -7.45
N ALA A 237 -5.92 -7.78 -7.26
CA ALA A 237 -4.82 -8.29 -8.07
C ALA A 237 -5.19 -8.42 -9.56
N MET A 238 -6.39 -8.93 -9.85
CA MET A 238 -6.88 -9.07 -11.23
C MET A 238 -7.10 -7.73 -11.90
N TYR A 239 -7.58 -6.73 -11.15
CA TYR A 239 -7.68 -5.37 -11.67
C TYR A 239 -6.31 -4.81 -12.03
N ILE A 240 -5.38 -4.83 -11.08
CA ILE A 240 -4.03 -4.28 -11.27
C ILE A 240 -3.36 -4.95 -12.48
N PHE A 241 -3.49 -6.27 -12.58
CA PHE A 241 -3.02 -7.03 -13.72
C PHE A 241 -3.63 -6.55 -15.04
N ARG A 242 -4.96 -6.42 -15.13
CA ARG A 242 -5.62 -6.00 -16.38
C ARG A 242 -5.28 -4.57 -16.79
N VAL A 243 -5.34 -3.63 -15.87
CA VAL A 243 -5.19 -2.20 -16.18
C VAL A 243 -3.74 -1.82 -16.40
N TYR A 244 -2.83 -2.43 -15.65
CA TYR A 244 -1.42 -2.06 -15.72
C TYR A 244 -0.51 -3.06 -16.46
N GLU A 245 -0.95 -4.30 -16.73
CA GLU A 245 -0.22 -5.22 -17.64
C GLU A 245 -0.80 -5.29 -19.08
N GLU A 246 -2.10 -5.05 -19.32
CA GLU A 246 -2.75 -5.27 -20.63
C GLU A 246 -3.29 -3.97 -21.31
N MET A 247 -2.43 -3.04 -21.80
CA MET A 247 -2.53 -2.40 -23.16
C MET A 247 -1.57 -1.19 -23.39
N PRO A 248 -1.09 -0.92 -24.65
CA PRO A 248 -1.32 -1.61 -25.92
C PRO A 248 -0.08 -2.34 -26.46
N GLY A 249 -0.19 -3.67 -26.65
CA GLY A 249 0.84 -4.47 -27.31
C GLY A 249 0.77 -5.98 -27.05
N ALA A 250 0.12 -6.43 -25.98
CA ALA A 250 -0.07 -7.86 -25.70
C ALA A 250 -1.44 -8.32 -26.19
N THR A 251 -1.40 -9.21 -27.18
CA THR A 251 -2.52 -9.83 -27.88
C THR A 251 -3.38 -10.71 -26.97
N GLN A 252 -4.69 -10.45 -27.03
CA GLN A 252 -5.82 -11.38 -27.07
C GLN A 252 -5.96 -12.42 -25.93
N PHE A 253 -7.01 -12.29 -25.12
CA PHE A 253 -7.88 -13.43 -24.85
C PHE A 253 -9.34 -12.98 -24.68
N ASP A 254 -10.15 -13.43 -25.65
CA ASP A 254 -11.59 -13.54 -25.56
C ASP A 254 -11.97 -14.42 -24.36
N ASP A 255 -12.91 -13.92 -23.55
CA ASP A 255 -14.09 -14.62 -23.06
C ASP A 255 -14.53 -14.12 -21.66
N CYS A 256 -15.59 -13.34 -21.76
CA CYS A 256 -16.60 -12.95 -20.82
C CYS A 256 -16.82 -13.90 -19.62
N ILE A 257 -16.96 -13.29 -18.44
CA ILE A 257 -17.95 -13.58 -17.39
C ILE A 257 -18.69 -14.92 -17.57
N THR A 258 -18.14 -16.01 -17.05
CA THR A 258 -18.96 -17.19 -16.73
C THR A 258 -18.55 -17.83 -15.41
N CYS A 259 -19.47 -17.70 -14.46
CA CYS A 259 -20.00 -18.75 -13.60
C CYS A 259 -19.17 -19.30 -12.43
N ARG A 260 -19.90 -19.34 -11.31
CA ARG A 260 -19.57 -19.60 -9.91
C ARG A 260 -19.12 -21.04 -9.59
N GLU A 261 -18.98 -21.91 -10.58
CA GLU A 261 -18.83 -23.37 -10.39
C GLU A 261 -17.45 -23.95 -10.79
N GLU A 262 -16.55 -23.16 -11.39
CA GLU A 262 -15.16 -23.60 -11.67
C GLU A 262 -14.18 -23.35 -10.50
N ARG A 263 -14.69 -23.01 -9.31
CA ARG A 263 -13.92 -22.52 -8.15
C ARG A 263 -12.96 -23.52 -7.50
N LEU A 264 -12.94 -24.79 -7.91
CA LEU A 264 -12.06 -25.82 -7.33
C LEU A 264 -10.93 -26.27 -8.28
N LEU A 265 -10.95 -25.89 -9.56
CA LEU A 265 -9.95 -26.32 -10.56
C LEU A 265 -9.04 -25.20 -11.08
N LYS A 266 -9.20 -23.96 -10.57
CA LYS A 266 -8.40 -22.78 -10.96
C LYS A 266 -7.57 -22.20 -9.81
N GLN A 267 -6.97 -23.07 -8.98
CA GLN A 267 -5.97 -22.66 -7.98
C GLN A 267 -4.59 -22.42 -8.60
N ASP A 268 -4.18 -23.22 -9.59
CA ASP A 268 -2.88 -23.07 -10.27
C ASP A 268 -2.78 -21.81 -11.16
N THR A 269 -3.90 -21.36 -11.73
CA THR A 269 -3.95 -20.09 -12.50
C THR A 269 -3.89 -18.87 -11.58
N LEU A 270 -4.44 -18.96 -10.36
CA LEU A 270 -4.41 -17.93 -9.31
C LEU A 270 -2.97 -17.64 -8.83
N ARG A 271 -2.19 -18.72 -8.72
CA ARG A 271 -0.79 -18.76 -8.29
C ARG A 271 0.15 -18.06 -9.27
N GLY A 272 -0.13 -18.15 -10.57
CA GLY A 272 0.59 -17.44 -11.63
C GLY A 272 0.25 -15.95 -11.71
N THR A 273 -1.05 -15.60 -11.62
CA THR A 273 -1.53 -14.22 -11.72
C THR A 273 -1.12 -13.36 -10.52
N LEU A 274 -1.12 -13.90 -9.30
CA LEU A 274 -0.65 -13.18 -8.11
C LEU A 274 0.85 -12.86 -8.19
N ASN A 275 1.68 -13.83 -8.59
CA ASN A 275 3.12 -13.61 -8.76
C ASN A 275 3.44 -12.58 -9.87
N ARG A 276 2.60 -12.48 -10.91
CA ARG A 276 2.75 -11.50 -11.99
C ARG A 276 2.31 -10.09 -11.59
N ALA A 277 1.13 -9.96 -11.00
CA ALA A 277 0.61 -8.70 -10.45
C ALA A 277 1.53 -8.10 -9.37
N VAL A 278 2.14 -8.96 -8.55
CA VAL A 278 3.17 -8.61 -7.55
C VAL A 278 4.46 -8.11 -8.21
N SER A 279 4.79 -8.61 -9.41
CA SER A 279 5.93 -8.14 -10.19
C SER A 279 5.70 -6.72 -10.74
N PHE A 280 4.45 -6.31 -10.99
CA PHE A 280 4.15 -4.96 -11.42
C PHE A 280 3.93 -3.96 -10.28
N ILE A 281 3.49 -4.32 -9.07
CA ILE A 281 3.63 -3.34 -7.96
C ILE A 281 5.12 -2.97 -7.80
N VAL A 282 6.04 -3.90 -8.09
CA VAL A 282 7.46 -3.56 -8.22
C VAL A 282 7.71 -2.65 -9.43
N ASP A 283 7.17 -2.90 -10.63
CA ASP A 283 7.33 -1.97 -11.77
C ASP A 283 6.59 -0.62 -11.57
N ALA A 284 5.36 -0.50 -11.12
CA ALA A 284 4.74 0.77 -10.72
C ALA A 284 5.54 1.56 -9.66
N LEU A 285 6.33 0.87 -8.82
CA LEU A 285 7.22 1.47 -7.83
C LEU A 285 8.68 1.64 -8.33
N GLU A 286 9.14 0.92 -9.37
CA GLU A 286 10.54 0.89 -9.88
C GLU A 286 10.70 1.27 -11.37
N THR A 287 9.72 1.00 -12.23
CA THR A 287 9.56 1.79 -13.47
C THR A 287 9.19 3.19 -13.02
N ASN A 288 10.16 4.09 -13.18
CA ASN A 288 9.88 5.48 -13.47
C ASN A 288 8.69 5.47 -14.43
N PRO A 289 7.46 5.87 -14.00
CA PRO A 289 6.40 5.98 -14.95
C PRO A 289 6.94 6.94 -16.01
N GLN A 290 6.51 6.85 -17.27
CA GLN A 290 6.80 7.96 -18.19
C GLN A 290 6.25 9.31 -17.68
N TYR A 291 5.54 9.27 -16.55
CA TYR A 291 5.37 10.34 -15.58
C TYR A 291 6.19 10.04 -14.32
N GLU A 292 7.37 10.62 -14.24
CA GLU A 292 8.14 10.81 -13.02
C GLU A 292 7.23 11.52 -11.98
N TYR A 293 6.38 10.76 -11.30
CA TYR A 293 5.69 11.22 -10.10
C TYR A 293 6.69 11.07 -8.95
N ILE A 294 7.77 11.84 -9.05
CA ILE A 294 8.51 12.31 -7.88
C ILE A 294 7.48 13.07 -7.05
N TRP A 295 6.83 12.36 -6.13
CA TRP A 295 6.04 12.99 -5.06
C TRP A 295 7.04 13.49 -4.03
N ASP A 296 7.73 14.57 -4.41
CA ASP A 296 8.61 15.37 -3.59
C ASP A 296 7.75 16.22 -2.66
N PHE A 297 7.91 16.04 -1.35
CA PHE A 297 7.28 16.91 -0.35
C PHE A 297 8.00 18.28 -0.26
N GLY A 298 8.86 18.60 -1.24
CA GLY A 298 9.82 19.70 -1.23
C GLY A 298 11.05 19.37 -0.38
N ASP A 299 11.32 18.10 -0.13
CA ASP A 299 12.51 17.60 0.55
C ASP A 299 13.44 16.96 -0.49
N GLU A 300 14.18 17.80 -1.23
CA GLU A 300 15.40 17.36 -1.89
C GLU A 300 16.24 16.61 -0.83
N GLY A 301 16.19 15.27 -0.91
CA GLY A 301 17.01 14.40 -0.10
C GLY A 301 18.45 14.87 -0.24
N THR A 302 19.12 15.05 0.89
CA THR A 302 20.50 15.52 0.97
C THR A 302 21.47 14.47 0.38
N ASP A 303 21.41 14.26 -0.92
CA ASP A 303 22.49 13.65 -1.69
C ASP A 303 23.14 14.78 -2.48
N GLY A 304 24.29 15.21 -1.97
CA GLY A 304 25.08 16.30 -2.51
C GLY A 304 25.36 16.12 -4.00
N LYS A 305 24.59 16.84 -4.82
CA LYS A 305 25.04 17.28 -6.14
C LYS A 305 25.26 18.77 -6.05
N THR A 306 26.52 19.13 -5.84
CA THR A 306 27.04 20.47 -6.07
C THR A 306 26.62 20.90 -7.47
N PHE A 307 25.76 21.91 -7.56
CA PHE A 307 25.56 22.64 -8.80
C PHE A 307 26.87 23.36 -9.14
N VAL A 308 27.61 22.83 -10.11
CA VAL A 308 28.59 23.65 -10.82
C VAL A 308 27.77 24.55 -11.74
N SER A 309 27.70 25.82 -11.39
CA SER A 309 27.14 26.85 -12.26
C SER A 309 28.09 27.06 -13.43
N ASP A 310 27.64 26.76 -14.65
CA ASP A 310 28.24 27.34 -15.84
C ASP A 310 27.81 28.82 -15.91
N ALA A 311 28.77 29.71 -15.70
CA ALA A 311 28.71 31.07 -16.17
C ALA A 311 30.14 31.56 -16.50
N ASP A 312 30.26 31.97 -17.77
CA ASP A 312 31.35 32.65 -18.51
C ASP A 312 32.49 31.80 -19.12
#